data_AF-A0A388T8D5-F1
#
_entry.id   AF-A0A388T8D5-F1
#
_cell.length_a   1.000
_cell.length_b   1.000
_cell.length_c   1.000
_cell.angle_alpha   90.00
_cell.angle_beta   90.00
_cell.angle_gamma   90.00
#
_symmetry.space_group_name_H-M   'P 1'
#
loop_
_entity.id
_entity.type
_entity.pdbx_description
1 polymer ?
#
loop_
_entity_poly.entity_id
_entity_poly.type
_entity_poly.pdbx_seq_one_letter_code
_entity_poly.pdbx_strand_id
1 'polypeptide(L)'
;IIFCGTGIGISITANKVKGIRAANCTSEFMAEMSRRHNNTNILALGGRIVEPELAKKIVKIWLTTPFEGGRHEKRVKQIEG
;
A
#
# COMPACT_ATOMS: atom_id res chain seq x y z
N ILE A 1 -2.10 -5.26 7.06
CA ILE A 1 -2.22 -5.87 5.72
C ILE A 1 -3.62 -6.42 5.60
N ILE A 2 -4.33 -6.17 4.51
CA ILE A 2 -5.74 -6.54 4.30
C ILE A 2 -5.91 -7.27 2.96
N PHE A 3 -6.91 -8.14 2.87
CA PHE A 3 -7.11 -9.01 1.72
C PHE A 3 -8.58 -9.05 1.30
N CYS A 4 -8.82 -9.06 -0.01
CA CYS A 4 -10.11 -9.50 -0.59
C CYS A 4 -9.85 -10.19 -1.93
N GLY A 5 -10.87 -10.51 -2.72
CA GLY A 5 -10.68 -11.17 -4.02
C GLY A 5 -9.70 -10.43 -4.94
N THR A 6 -9.88 -9.12 -5.10
CA THR A 6 -9.07 -8.28 -6.02
C THR A 6 -8.14 -7.27 -5.34
N GLY A 7 -8.28 -7.07 -4.03
CA GLY A 7 -7.59 -6.01 -3.27
C GLY A 7 -8.18 -4.60 -3.49
N ILE A 8 -8.93 -4.40 -4.57
CA ILE A 8 -9.51 -3.09 -4.95
C ILE A 8 -10.55 -2.64 -3.92
N GLY A 9 -11.61 -3.44 -3.70
CA GLY A 9 -12.71 -3.04 -2.83
C GLY A 9 -12.25 -2.76 -1.40
N ILE A 10 -11.40 -3.61 -0.84
CA ILE A 10 -10.90 -3.45 0.53
C ILE A 10 -9.99 -2.21 0.66
N SER A 11 -9.21 -1.87 -0.37
CA SER A 11 -8.43 -0.62 -0.40
C SER A 11 -9.32 0.63 -0.44
N ILE A 12 -10.40 0.61 -1.23
CA ILE A 12 -11.36 1.73 -1.32
C ILE A 12 -12.03 1.95 0.03
N THR A 13 -12.50 0.88 0.67
CA THR A 13 -13.13 0.95 2.00
C THR A 13 -12.15 1.44 3.06
N ALA A 14 -10.93 0.91 3.11
CA ALA A 14 -9.93 1.32 4.08
C ALA A 14 -9.59 2.81 3.98
N ASN A 15 -9.45 3.34 2.77
CA ASN A 15 -9.15 4.75 2.52
C ASN A 15 -10.29 5.72 2.90
N LYS A 16 -11.47 5.24 3.31
CA LYS A 16 -12.51 6.11 3.89
C LYS A 16 -12.24 6.50 5.34
N VAL A 17 -11.34 5.79 6.03
CA VAL A 17 -10.99 6.07 7.42
C VAL A 17 -9.92 7.15 7.47
N LYS A 18 -10.15 8.18 8.29
CA LYS A 18 -9.21 9.30 8.49
C LYS A 18 -7.82 8.78 8.89
N GLY A 19 -6.78 9.28 8.23
CA GLY A 19 -5.38 8.90 8.46
C GLY A 19 -4.94 7.60 7.78
N ILE A 20 -5.83 6.87 7.11
CA ILE A 20 -5.47 5.66 6.35
C ILE A 20 -4.96 6.02 4.95
N ARG A 21 -3.87 5.34 4.57
CA ARG A 21 -3.28 5.34 3.23
C ARG A 21 -3.06 3.89 2.82
N ALA A 22 -4.12 3.29 2.29
CA ALA A 22 -4.14 1.94 1.78
C ALA A 22 -3.74 1.88 0.31
N ALA A 23 -2.73 1.07 -0.03
CA ALA A 23 -2.32 0.81 -1.41
C ALA A 23 -2.64 -0.63 -1.82
N ASN A 24 -3.34 -0.79 -2.94
CA ASN A 24 -3.51 -2.10 -3.57
C ASN A 24 -2.30 -2.39 -4.46
N CYS A 25 -1.46 -3.35 -4.07
CA CYS A 25 -0.23 -3.67 -4.77
C CYS A 25 -0.30 -5.05 -5.40
N THR A 26 0.12 -5.16 -6.67
CA THR A 26 0.20 -6.42 -7.41
C THR A 26 1.61 -6.73 -7.90
N SER A 27 2.60 -5.91 -7.54
CA SER A 27 4.01 -6.09 -7.86
C SER A 27 4.94 -5.55 -6.77
N GLU A 28 6.18 -6.02 -6.76
CA GLU A 28 7.25 -5.58 -5.87
C GLU A 28 7.51 -4.07 -6.00
N PHE A 29 7.55 -3.56 -7.23
CA PHE A 29 7.72 -2.14 -7.52
C PHE A 29 6.58 -1.28 -6.92
N MET A 30 5.32 -1.72 -7.08
CA MET A 30 4.19 -1.00 -6.48
C MET A 30 4.30 -0.96 -4.95
N ALA A 31 4.70 -2.07 -4.33
CA ALA A 31 4.89 -2.16 -2.90
C ALA A 31 5.96 -1.17 -2.41
N GLU A 32 7.12 -1.15 -3.06
CA GLU A 32 8.22 -0.25 -2.75
C GLU A 32 7.80 1.22 -2.91
N MET A 33 7.27 1.59 -4.09
CA MET A 33 6.88 2.98 -4.38
C MET A 33 5.75 3.46 -3.46
N SER A 34 4.82 2.58 -3.09
CA SER A 34 3.76 2.92 -2.15
C SER A 34 4.28 3.29 -0.75
N ARG A 35 5.42 2.74 -0.32
CA ARG A 35 6.08 3.12 0.93
C ARG A 35 6.92 4.37 0.74
N ARG A 36 7.80 4.38 -0.28
CA ARG A 36 8.73 5.49 -0.57
C ARG A 36 8.03 6.82 -0.80
N HIS A 37 6.97 6.81 -1.60
CA HIS A 37 6.33 8.05 -2.07
C HIS A 37 5.05 8.41 -1.33
N ASN A 38 4.31 7.42 -0.82
CA ASN A 38 2.98 7.66 -0.26
C ASN A 38 2.91 7.39 1.25
N ASN A 39 4.01 6.95 1.87
CA ASN A 39 4.06 6.56 3.27
C ASN A 39 2.85 5.70 3.69
N THR A 40 2.50 4.73 2.85
CA THR A 40 1.29 3.92 3.07
C THR A 40 1.39 3.15 4.37
N ASN A 41 0.30 3.11 5.13
CA ASN A 41 0.21 2.42 6.42
C ASN A 41 -0.67 1.18 6.33
N ILE A 42 -1.34 0.95 5.20
CA ILE A 42 -2.05 -0.29 4.90
C ILE A 42 -1.63 -0.80 3.51
N LEU A 43 -1.27 -2.08 3.44
CA LEU A 43 -1.12 -2.83 2.19
C LEU A 43 -2.39 -3.66 1.95
N ALA A 44 -2.99 -3.51 0.77
CA ALA A 44 -4.09 -4.31 0.28
C ALA A 44 -3.63 -5.27 -0.82
N LEU A 45 -4.06 -6.53 -0.75
CA LEU A 45 -3.71 -7.58 -1.71
C LEU A 45 -4.96 -8.32 -2.21
N GLY A 46 -4.92 -8.72 -3.49
CA GLY A 46 -5.96 -9.53 -4.12
C GLY A 46 -5.63 -11.02 -4.04
N GLY A 47 -6.40 -11.79 -3.27
CA GLY A 47 -6.21 -13.23 -3.11
C GLY A 47 -6.49 -14.05 -4.37
N ARG A 48 -7.14 -13.48 -5.39
CA ARG A 48 -7.34 -14.09 -6.73
C ARG A 48 -6.43 -13.47 -7.80
N ILE A 49 -5.56 -12.54 -7.42
CA ILE A 49 -4.75 -11.73 -8.34
C ILE A 49 -3.26 -11.99 -8.15
N VAL A 50 -2.81 -12.15 -6.91
CA VAL A 50 -1.39 -12.27 -6.57
C VAL A 50 -1.11 -13.68 -6.05
N GLU A 51 -0.21 -14.39 -6.72
CA GLU A 51 0.26 -15.71 -6.30
C GLU A 51 0.98 -15.66 -4.93
N PRO A 52 0.90 -16.71 -4.09
CA PRO A 52 1.40 -16.68 -2.71
C PRO A 52 2.89 -16.28 -2.58
N GLU A 53 3.76 -16.77 -3.47
CA GLU A 53 5.19 -16.43 -3.43
C GLU A 53 5.45 -14.96 -3.79
N LEU A 54 4.72 -14.42 -4.76
CA LEU A 54 4.79 -13.00 -5.09
C LEU A 54 4.22 -12.14 -3.95
N ALA A 55 3.13 -12.58 -3.32
CA ALA A 55 2.55 -11.90 -2.16
C ALA A 55 3.56 -11.80 -1.00
N LYS A 56 4.30 -12.87 -0.70
CA LYS A 56 5.37 -12.85 0.31
C LYS A 56 6.45 -11.81 -0.01
N LYS A 57 6.89 -11.72 -1.28
CA LYS A 57 7.87 -10.71 -1.72
C LYS A 57 7.33 -9.29 -1.57
N ILE A 58 6.12 -9.04 -2.04
CA ILE A 58 5.41 -7.75 -1.92
C ILE A 58 5.32 -7.33 -0.45
N VAL A 59 4.89 -8.23 0.42
CA VAL A 59 4.77 -7.97 1.87
C VAL A 59 6.13 -7.66 2.47
N LYS A 60 7.17 -8.44 2.15
CA LYS A 60 8.53 -8.20 2.65
C LYS A 60 9.03 -6.82 2.26
N ILE A 61 8.93 -6.47 0.98
CA ILE A 61 9.35 -5.16 0.46
C ILE A 61 8.59 -4.05 1.20
N TRP A 62 7.26 -4.12 1.23
CA TRP A 62 6.43 -3.10 1.87
C TRP A 62 6.77 -2.90 3.36
N LEU A 63 7.07 -3.97 4.10
CA LEU A 63 7.46 -3.89 5.51
C LEU A 63 8.85 -3.27 5.71
N THR A 64 9.79 -3.53 4.79
CA THR A 64 11.19 -3.11 4.91
C THR A 64 11.51 -1.78 4.25
N THR A 65 10.66 -1.29 3.35
CA THR A 65 10.91 -0.05 2.62
C THR A 65 10.59 1.18 3.48
N PRO A 66 11.57 2.07 3.75
CA PRO A 66 11.33 3.31 4.46
C PRO A 66 10.61 4.34 3.58
N PHE A 67 9.95 5.31 4.22
CA PHE A 67 9.41 6.47 3.53
C PHE A 67 10.54 7.44 3.17
N GLU A 68 10.54 7.99 1.96
CA GLU A 68 11.60 8.90 1.50
C GLU A 68 11.48 10.33 2.04
N GLY A 69 10.28 10.73 2.47
CA GLY A 69 10.06 12.10 2.92
C GLY A 69 10.28 13.15 1.82
N GLY A 70 10.81 14.31 2.21
CA GLY A 70 11.18 15.38 1.28
C GLY A 70 9.99 15.86 0.44
N ARG A 71 10.14 15.86 -0.89
CA ARG A 71 9.07 16.33 -1.80
C ARG A 71 7.75 15.55 -1.67
N HIS A 72 7.79 14.33 -1.14
CA HIS A 72 6.64 13.45 -0.98
C HIS A 72 5.78 13.83 0.22
N GLU A 73 6.37 14.43 1.26
CA GLU A 73 5.63 14.86 2.46
C GLU A 73 4.50 15.83 2.14
N LYS A 74 4.73 16.76 1.20
CA LYS A 74 3.72 17.73 0.80
C LYS A 74 2.45 17.04 0.31
N ARG A 75 2.59 15.97 -0.48
CA ARG A 75 1.45 15.20 -1.01
C ARG A 75 0.79 14.36 0.06
N VAL A 76 1.58 13.76 0.96
CA VAL A 76 1.05 13.01 2.11
C VAL A 76 0.22 13.93 3.01
N LYS A 77 0.71 15.12 3.33
CA LYS A 77 0.00 16.12 4.15
C LYS A 77 -1.29 16.63 3.50
N GLN A 78 -1.38 16.66 2.16
CA GLN A 78 -2.60 17.05 1.45
C GLN A 78 -3.74 16.03 1.59
N ILE A 79 -3.42 14.77 1.85
CA ILE A 79 -4.40 13.68 2.01
C ILE A 79 -4.56 13.24 3.47
N GLU A 80 -3.68 13.71 4.36
CA GLU A 80 -3.88 13.65 5.81
C GLU A 80 -4.90 14.72 6.19
N GLY A 81 -6.19 14.36 6.13
CA GLY A 81 -7.25 15.13 6.77
C GLY A 81 -7.16 15.06 8.29
#